data_AF-A0A633Q3A4-F1
#
_entry.id   AF-A0A633Q3A4-F1
#
_cell.length_a   1.000
_cell.length_b   1.000
_cell.length_c   1.000
_cell.angle_alpha   90.00
_cell.angle_beta   90.00
_cell.angle_gamma   90.00
#
_symmetry.space_group_name_H-M   'P 1'
#
loop_
_entity.id
_entity.type
_entity.pdbx_description
1 polymer ?
#
loop_
_entity_poly.entity_id
_entity_poly.type
_entity_poly.pdbx_seq_one_letter_code
_entity_poly.pdbx_strand_id
1 'polypeptide(L)'
;MGILEQEMKRLAQQAGGSHKTVHDRIRLAQRFCERLVLAQNVQIRRVEQLKARHIEGYVRERLAQGITKRSLQNEMAAVRCILKQAGRAKLAGGDRISNRSLGLSGASRSGTKRAITPEHYLHVLETARA
;
A
#
# COMPACT_ATOMS: atom_id res chain seq x y z
N MET A 1 -6.76 18.65 -2.96
CA MET A 1 -5.71 17.71 -2.50
C MET A 1 -4.85 18.42 -1.47
N GLY A 2 -4.60 17.78 -0.32
CA GLY A 2 -3.74 18.37 0.72
C GLY A 2 -2.27 18.41 0.30
N ILE A 3 -1.49 19.30 0.91
CA ILE A 3 -0.05 19.49 0.61
C ILE A 3 0.73 18.16 0.73
N LEU A 4 0.45 17.39 1.78
CA LEU A 4 1.08 16.09 2.02
C LEU A 4 0.81 15.11 0.87
N GLU A 5 -0.44 15.05 0.40
CA GLU A 5 -0.87 14.12 -0.64
C GLU A 5 -0.16 14.41 -1.97
N GLN A 6 -0.07 15.69 -2.34
CA GLN A 6 0.67 16.15 -3.52
C GLN A 6 2.16 15.77 -3.41
N GLU A 7 2.77 16.03 -2.26
CA GLU A 7 4.17 15.70 -2.02
C GLU A 7 4.43 14.18 -2.10
N MET A 8 3.59 13.36 -1.47
CA MET A 8 3.72 11.91 -1.52
C MET A 8 3.50 11.34 -2.93
N LYS A 9 2.57 11.90 -3.72
CA LYS A 9 2.36 11.51 -5.12
C LYS A 9 3.58 11.84 -5.98
N ARG A 10 4.17 13.02 -5.81
CA ARG A 10 5.41 13.42 -6.51
C ARG A 10 6.57 12.49 -6.15
N LEU A 11 6.76 12.18 -4.87
CA LEU A 11 7.80 11.25 -4.41
C LEU A 11 7.56 9.83 -4.95
N ALA A 12 6.31 9.39 -5.02
CA ALA A 12 5.96 8.09 -5.60
C ALA A 12 6.37 7.98 -7.07
N GLN A 13 6.18 9.06 -7.85
CA GLN A 13 6.62 9.17 -9.25
C GLN A 13 8.15 9.20 -9.36
N GLN A 14 8.81 10.04 -8.58
CA GLN A 14 10.27 10.21 -8.60
C GLN A 14 11.02 8.93 -8.25
N ALA A 15 10.45 8.10 -7.38
CA ALA A 15 11.02 6.81 -7.02
C ALA A 15 10.99 5.76 -8.18
N GLY A 16 10.38 6.10 -9.32
CA GLY A 16 10.46 5.31 -10.56
C GLY A 16 9.80 3.92 -10.48
N GLY A 17 10.04 3.13 -11.54
CA GLY A 17 9.48 1.80 -11.76
C GLY A 17 8.58 1.73 -13.00
N SER A 18 7.99 0.56 -13.26
CA SER A 18 7.03 0.41 -14.37
C SER A 18 5.79 1.27 -14.15
N HIS A 19 5.09 1.63 -15.24
CA HIS A 19 3.87 2.45 -15.19
C HIS A 19 2.88 1.96 -14.13
N LYS A 20 2.60 0.65 -14.09
CA LYS A 20 1.72 0.06 -13.08
C LYS A 20 2.24 0.21 -11.65
N THR A 21 3.54 0.03 -11.42
CA THR A 21 4.15 0.20 -10.08
C THR A 21 4.00 1.64 -9.59
N VAL A 22 4.30 2.62 -10.44
CA VAL A 22 4.17 4.05 -10.11
C VAL A 22 2.70 4.39 -9.83
N HIS A 23 1.79 3.97 -10.72
CA HIS A 23 0.36 4.18 -10.55
C HIS A 23 -0.18 3.59 -9.24
N ASP A 24 0.19 2.34 -8.91
CA ASP A 24 -0.25 1.69 -7.67
C ASP A 24 0.29 2.41 -6.42
N ARG A 25 1.53 2.91 -6.49
CA ARG A 25 2.14 3.70 -5.40
C ARG A 25 1.47 5.07 -5.23
N ILE A 26 1.07 5.73 -6.32
CA ILE A 26 0.29 6.98 -6.27
C ILE A 26 -1.07 6.74 -5.62
N ARG A 27 -1.79 5.67 -6.01
CA ARG A 27 -3.08 5.33 -5.38
C ARG A 27 -2.92 5.00 -3.89
N LEU A 28 -1.82 4.35 -3.52
CA LEU A 28 -1.50 4.14 -2.12
C LEU A 28 -1.26 5.46 -1.38
N ALA A 29 -0.44 6.35 -1.93
CA ALA A 29 -0.11 7.63 -1.30
C ALA A 29 -1.37 8.43 -0.99
N GLN A 30 -2.31 8.47 -1.93
CA GLN A 30 -3.62 9.08 -1.74
C GLN A 30 -4.38 8.46 -0.57
N ARG A 31 -4.59 7.14 -0.60
CA ARG A 31 -5.31 6.44 0.47
C ARG A 31 -4.63 6.59 1.83
N PHE A 32 -3.30 6.54 1.88
CA PHE A 32 -2.56 6.76 3.13
C PHE A 32 -2.84 8.14 3.71
N CYS A 33 -2.79 9.19 2.89
CA CYS A 33 -3.09 10.56 3.34
C CYS A 33 -4.55 10.73 3.78
N GLU A 34 -5.50 10.20 3.02
CA GLU A 34 -6.93 10.21 3.37
C GLU A 34 -7.17 9.54 4.73
N ARG A 35 -6.56 8.38 4.98
CA ARG A 35 -6.71 7.64 6.24
C ARG A 35 -6.05 8.34 7.43
N LEU A 36 -4.92 9.03 7.25
CA LEU A 36 -4.32 9.82 8.33
C LEU A 36 -5.27 10.92 8.83
N VAL A 37 -5.96 11.60 7.90
CA VAL A 37 -6.91 12.67 8.24
C VAL A 37 -8.18 12.07 8.83
N LEU A 38 -8.82 11.13 8.12
CA LEU A 38 -10.15 10.64 8.47
C LEU A 38 -10.15 9.71 9.68
N ALA A 39 -9.18 8.80 9.78
CA ALA A 39 -9.20 7.75 10.80
C ALA A 39 -8.36 8.09 12.03
N GLN A 40 -7.38 8.99 11.92
CA GLN A 40 -6.48 9.32 13.03
C GLN A 40 -6.53 10.78 13.46
N ASN A 41 -7.30 11.63 12.76
CA ASN A 41 -7.32 13.08 12.96
C ASN A 41 -5.91 13.70 12.99
N VAL A 42 -4.99 13.16 12.16
CA VAL A 42 -3.60 13.61 12.09
C VAL A 42 -3.47 14.72 11.04
N GLN A 43 -3.12 15.92 11.51
CA GLN A 43 -2.94 17.10 10.66
C GLN A 43 -1.45 17.35 10.37
N ILE A 44 -0.88 16.56 9.46
CA ILE A 44 0.48 16.79 8.95
C ILE A 44 0.44 17.33 7.52
N ARG A 45 1.41 18.17 7.17
CA ARG A 45 1.50 18.82 5.86
C ARG A 45 2.66 18.31 5.02
N ARG A 46 3.68 17.75 5.66
CA ARG A 46 4.93 17.33 5.01
C ARG A 46 5.32 15.91 5.38
N VAL A 47 5.96 15.20 4.45
CA VAL A 47 6.49 13.85 4.65
C VAL A 47 7.52 13.82 5.78
N GLU A 48 8.29 14.89 6.01
CA GLU A 48 9.23 15.02 7.14
C GLU A 48 8.58 14.93 8.53
N GLN A 49 7.30 15.29 8.63
CA GLN A 49 6.54 15.27 9.89
C GLN A 49 5.97 13.89 10.22
N LEU A 50 6.05 12.94 9.28
CA LEU A 50 5.63 11.56 9.55
C LEU A 50 6.45 10.96 10.70
N LYS A 51 5.79 10.23 11.58
CA LYS A 51 6.40 9.48 12.67
C LYS A 51 5.98 8.03 12.53
N ALA A 52 6.77 7.11 13.08
CA ALA A 52 6.44 5.69 13.07
C ALA A 52 5.00 5.41 13.56
N ARG A 53 4.56 6.13 14.61
CA ARG A 53 3.20 6.03 15.16
C ARG A 53 2.06 6.26 14.14
N HIS A 54 2.25 7.15 13.15
CA HIS A 54 1.23 7.43 12.13
C HIS A 54 1.09 6.24 11.16
N ILE A 55 2.23 5.63 10.82
CA ILE A 55 2.31 4.44 9.96
C ILE A 55 1.75 3.22 10.70
N GLU A 56 2.10 3.04 11.97
CA GLU A 56 1.52 1.99 12.84
C GLU A 56 0.00 2.12 12.95
N GLY A 57 -0.49 3.35 13.20
CA GLY A 57 -1.93 3.62 13.24
C GLY A 57 -2.62 3.25 11.92
N TYR A 58 -1.98 3.55 10.79
CA TYR A 58 -2.53 3.26 9.47
C TYR A 58 -2.63 1.75 9.27
N VAL A 59 -1.58 1.01 9.60
CA VAL A 59 -1.59 -0.45 9.48
C VAL A 59 -2.64 -1.08 10.40
N ARG A 60 -2.76 -0.60 11.64
CA ARG A 60 -3.79 -1.08 12.59
C ARG A 60 -5.19 -0.89 12.04
N GLU A 61 -5.47 0.28 11.48
CA GLU A 61 -6.77 0.57 10.87
C GLU A 61 -7.04 -0.32 9.65
N ARG A 62 -6.05 -0.53 8.78
CA ARG A 62 -6.22 -1.41 7.61
C ARG A 62 -6.39 -2.89 8.00
N LEU A 63 -5.75 -3.33 9.08
CA LEU A 63 -5.99 -4.66 9.65
C LEU A 63 -7.43 -4.78 10.16
N ALA A 64 -7.95 -3.75 10.84
CA ALA A 64 -9.33 -3.72 11.31
C ALA A 64 -10.37 -3.75 10.16
N GLN A 65 -10.01 -3.26 8.98
CA GLN A 65 -10.81 -3.39 7.75
C GLN A 65 -10.77 -4.79 7.11
N GLY A 66 -10.03 -5.74 7.69
CA GLY A 66 -9.88 -7.09 7.13
C GLY A 66 -8.95 -7.16 5.91
N ILE A 67 -8.11 -6.15 5.67
CA ILE A 67 -7.15 -6.17 4.56
C ILE A 67 -6.11 -7.25 4.82
N THR A 68 -5.85 -8.08 3.81
CA THR A 68 -4.91 -9.19 3.96
C THR A 68 -3.49 -8.69 4.28
N LYS A 69 -2.77 -9.46 5.10
CA LYS A 69 -1.37 -9.19 5.43
C LYS A 69 -0.51 -9.02 4.18
N ARG A 70 -0.75 -9.80 3.12
CA ARG A 70 0.00 -9.70 1.86
C ARG A 70 -0.22 -8.36 1.16
N SER A 71 -1.46 -7.88 1.10
CA SER A 71 -1.75 -6.55 0.58
C SER A 71 -1.08 -5.47 1.43
N LEU A 72 -1.12 -5.58 2.76
CA LEU A 72 -0.46 -4.62 3.65
C LEU A 72 1.08 -4.64 3.53
N GLN A 73 1.69 -5.79 3.28
CA GLN A 73 3.12 -5.88 2.98
C GLN A 73 3.48 -5.09 1.71
N ASN A 74 2.65 -5.21 0.65
CA ASN A 74 2.84 -4.42 -0.58
C ASN A 74 2.68 -2.92 -0.29
N GLU A 75 1.69 -2.56 0.52
CA GLU A 75 1.49 -1.18 0.91
C GLU A 75 2.68 -0.61 1.68
N MET A 76 3.16 -1.36 2.69
CA MET A 76 4.34 -0.98 3.47
C MET A 76 5.61 -0.89 2.63
N ALA A 77 5.76 -1.72 1.60
CA ALA A 77 6.87 -1.61 0.66
C ALA A 77 6.83 -0.26 -0.10
N ALA A 78 5.65 0.16 -0.54
CA ALA A 78 5.47 1.45 -1.21
C ALA A 78 5.65 2.63 -0.24
N VAL A 79 5.15 2.57 1.00
CA VAL A 79 5.41 3.59 2.03
C VAL A 79 6.90 3.75 2.27
N ARG A 80 7.63 2.65 2.49
CA ARG A 80 9.09 2.69 2.71
C ARG A 80 9.83 3.25 1.50
N CYS A 81 9.38 2.94 0.28
CA CYS A 81 9.94 3.48 -0.95
C CYS A 81 9.77 5.02 -1.02
N ILE A 82 8.57 5.54 -0.75
CA ILE A 82 8.32 6.99 -0.69
C ILE A 82 9.18 7.65 0.39
N LEU A 83 9.28 7.04 1.58
CA LEU A 83 10.11 7.57 2.66
C LEU A 83 11.59 7.63 2.28
N LYS A 84 12.13 6.59 1.62
CA LYS A 84 13.50 6.61 1.12
C LYS A 84 13.71 7.73 0.09
N GLN A 85 12.78 7.88 -0.85
CA GLN A 85 12.83 8.96 -1.85
C GLN A 85 12.78 10.35 -1.21
N ALA A 86 12.08 10.50 -0.08
CA ALA A 86 12.02 11.73 0.70
C ALA A 86 13.24 11.97 1.60
N GLY A 87 14.32 11.19 1.47
CA GLY A 87 15.51 11.28 2.33
C GLY A 87 15.32 10.71 3.74
N ARG A 88 14.19 10.04 4.02
CA ARG A 88 13.85 9.50 5.35
C ARG A 88 14.21 8.03 5.52
N ALA A 89 15.37 7.63 5.01
CA ALA A 89 15.83 6.24 5.01
C ALA A 89 15.89 5.62 6.44
N LYS A 90 16.28 6.41 7.45
CA LYS A 90 16.29 5.98 8.86
C LYS A 90 14.91 5.55 9.35
N LEU A 91 13.86 6.31 9.03
CA LEU A 91 12.49 5.92 9.37
C LEU A 91 12.06 4.73 8.53
N ALA A 92 12.36 4.72 7.23
CA ALA A 92 12.00 3.64 6.30
C ALA A 92 12.56 2.27 6.71
N GLY A 93 13.77 2.24 7.28
CA GLY A 93 14.44 1.05 7.78
C GLY A 93 14.26 0.78 9.28
N GLY A 94 13.50 1.62 9.99
CA GLY A 94 13.34 1.50 11.43
C GLY A 94 12.50 0.28 11.83
N ASP A 95 12.87 -0.36 12.94
CA ASP A 95 12.24 -1.60 13.40
C ASP A 95 10.73 -1.46 13.64
N ARG A 96 10.30 -0.31 14.18
CA ARG A 96 8.88 0.00 14.46
C ARG A 96 7.95 -0.15 13.27
N ILE A 97 8.45 0.11 12.06
CA ILE A 97 7.66 -0.04 10.83
C ILE A 97 8.08 -1.27 10.01
N SER A 98 8.81 -2.21 10.60
CA SER A 98 9.12 -3.50 9.99
C SER A 98 7.86 -4.35 9.85
N ASN A 99 7.83 -5.29 8.90
CA ASN A 99 6.67 -6.18 8.75
C ASN A 99 6.43 -7.01 10.03
N ARG A 100 7.50 -7.35 10.76
CA ARG A 100 7.43 -8.10 12.02
C ARG A 100 6.72 -7.28 13.09
N SER A 101 7.22 -6.08 13.37
CA SER A 101 6.69 -5.22 14.44
C SER A 101 5.27 -4.73 14.14
N LEU A 102 4.90 -4.67 12.86
CA LEU A 102 3.54 -4.35 12.40
C LEU A 102 2.56 -5.55 12.40
N GLY A 103 2.99 -6.75 12.81
CA GLY A 103 2.13 -7.95 12.81
C GLY A 103 1.80 -8.51 11.42
N LEU A 104 2.57 -8.12 10.40
CA LEU A 104 2.37 -8.48 8.99
C LEU A 104 3.19 -9.72 8.57
N SER A 105 3.85 -10.41 9.50
CA SER A 105 4.57 -11.65 9.23
C SER A 105 3.65 -12.82 8.86
N GLY A 106 4.22 -13.82 8.17
CA GLY A 106 3.54 -15.09 7.86
C GLY A 106 2.53 -15.03 6.71
N ALA A 107 2.53 -13.97 5.90
CA ALA A 107 1.66 -13.90 4.72
C ALA A 107 2.15 -14.82 3.60
N SER A 108 1.25 -15.65 3.05
CA SER A 108 1.55 -16.48 1.88
C SER A 108 1.68 -15.64 0.60
N ARG A 109 2.52 -16.10 -0.32
CA ARG A 109 2.61 -15.58 -1.70
C ARG A 109 1.76 -16.39 -2.67
N SER A 110 1.22 -17.53 -2.25
CA SER A 110 0.32 -18.34 -3.06
C SER A 110 -0.95 -17.53 -3.36
N GLY A 111 -1.26 -17.38 -4.64
CA GLY A 111 -2.50 -16.73 -5.07
C GLY A 111 -3.72 -17.59 -4.75
N THR A 112 -4.90 -16.97 -4.77
CA THR A 112 -6.19 -17.66 -4.60
C THR A 112 -6.81 -18.13 -5.92
N LYS A 113 -6.21 -17.75 -7.06
CA LYS A 113 -6.69 -18.11 -8.39
C LYS A 113 -6.40 -19.58 -8.66
N ARG A 114 -7.40 -20.29 -9.21
CA ARG A 114 -7.29 -21.68 -9.68
C ARG A 114 -7.26 -21.70 -11.21
N ALA A 115 -6.68 -22.76 -11.77
CA ALA A 115 -6.76 -22.99 -13.21
C ALA A 115 -8.23 -23.13 -13.64
N ILE A 116 -8.57 -22.59 -14.80
CA ILE A 116 -9.90 -22.78 -15.40
C ILE A 116 -10.06 -24.25 -15.80
N THR A 117 -11.23 -24.84 -15.55
CA THR A 117 -11.50 -26.21 -16.02
C THR A 117 -11.94 -26.20 -17.49
N PRO A 118 -11.69 -27.27 -18.26
CA PRO A 118 -12.13 -27.35 -19.65
C PRO A 118 -13.64 -27.14 -19.82
N GLU A 119 -14.45 -27.69 -18.91
CA GLU A 119 -15.91 -27.62 -18.96
C GLU A 119 -16.39 -26.17 -18.77
N HIS A 120 -15.80 -25.47 -17.80
CA HIS A 120 -16.12 -24.05 -17.57
C HIS A 120 -15.66 -23.18 -18.75
N TYR A 121 -14.54 -23.49 -19.38
CA TYR A 121 -14.09 -22.79 -20.58
C TYR A 121 -15.08 -22.96 -21.75
N LEU A 122 -15.49 -24.20 -22.04
CA LEU A 122 -16.43 -24.48 -23.13
C LEU A 122 -17.79 -23.81 -22.90
N HIS A 123 -18.32 -23.88 -21.69
CA HIS A 123 -19.57 -23.22 -21.33
C HIS A 123 -19.54 -21.70 -21.56
N VAL A 124 -18.46 -21.03 -21.14
CA VAL A 124 -18.28 -19.58 -21.35
C VAL A 124 -18.12 -19.27 -22.84
N LEU A 125 -17.40 -20.11 -23.60
CA LEU A 125 -17.21 -19.93 -25.04
C LEU A 125 -18.53 -20.04 -25.82
N GLU A 126 -19.37 -21.01 -25.47
CA GLU A 126 -20.70 -21.16 -26.06
C GLU A 126 -21.59 -19.97 -25.74
N THR A 127 -21.61 -19.54 -24.47
CA THR A 127 -22.37 -18.36 -24.03
C THR A 127 -21.94 -17.07 -24.75
N ALA A 128 -20.65 -16.90 -25.02
CA ALA A 128 -20.13 -15.72 -25.72
C ALA A 128 -20.38 -15.72 -27.24
N ARG A 129 -20.78 -16.86 -27.82
CA ARG A 129 -21.10 -17.01 -29.25
C ARG A 129 -22.59 -16.84 -29.54
N ALA A 130 -23.45 -16.99 -28.53
CA ALA A 130 -24.90 -16.74 -28.60
C ALA A 130 -25.20 -15.25 -28.55
#